data_AF-A0A3B8LTX5-F1
#
_entry.id   AF-A0A3B8LTX5-F1
#
_cell.length_a   1.000
_cell.length_b   1.000
_cell.length_c   1.000
_cell.angle_alpha   90.00
_cell.angle_beta   90.00
_cell.angle_gamma   90.00
#
_symmetry.space_group_name_H-M   'P 1'
#
loop_
_entity.id
_entity.type
_entity.pdbx_description
1 polymer ?
#
loop_
_entity_poly.entity_id
_entity_poly.type
_entity_poly.pdbx_seq_one_letter_code
_entity_poly.pdbx_strand_id
1 'polypeptide(L)'
;MTAGPLAISEKTLVLPVIHGSGDFAVAVRRVMLEHTFDCLAVPLPPSFQADTESALQHLPGATVVLQHESPRFESIGWTPGGDSELEPGNPESVGRASHVPIDPCQPVIAALRTAVGEHIPRAFVDPETNPWEPMAAVLPDAYALKHVAIEQFASAILPALPRPPTGQPADRVAHIAARILELEQRHDSILLVCSVLDWPWIHEAYRLGGQLCEEPDVEETQTLAVDPRTLAFTLGELPFITGLYETARARLDDDDNLSIDGLKELLLETRDRYVAEWKSRARRITPQLLSTFFRYVRNLSLIERRLTPDLYTLVTAAKQVAGDEFAITLAETARDYAYSLPLPLEEIRVGIGRGELPGGETVELVSRLPGPPVTWRTLELKPRPPRLQQDEWQMQWDPHRQCSWPPEDNAIERFRTHVKDTAMSLLGSDLARSEKFTTSLRDGLDIRETLRNWHTGDLFVKVLPPTRGSLDCVLMFFDSPADPRDYPWRITWMAEHHDESTLALFATDFRSELAGPGIGLANYGGAMFLFPPRPVPEVWADPRFDWADTLEERLLAAACHYSRERHIAVLSHAAPGAAWRRLARQHGRKLVHVPLGRFSQETVSRLRQVHVLNGQEVRSYAAHFIRKA
;
A
#
# COMPACT_ATOMS: atom_id res chain seq x y z
N MET A 1 38.15 -24.75 11.27
CA MET A 1 37.61 -25.15 12.59
C MET A 1 36.31 -24.40 12.78
N THR A 2 35.18 -25.10 12.71
CA THR A 2 33.84 -24.54 12.97
C THR A 2 33.67 -24.39 14.49
N ALA A 3 34.23 -23.32 15.07
CA ALA A 3 34.11 -23.05 16.50
C ALA A 3 33.05 -21.97 16.74
N GLY A 4 31.92 -22.34 17.34
CA GLY A 4 30.83 -21.42 17.66
C GLY A 4 29.68 -22.12 18.38
N PRO A 5 28.74 -21.37 19.00
CA PRO A 5 27.63 -21.94 19.76
C PRO A 5 26.62 -22.72 18.90
N LEU A 6 26.68 -22.58 17.57
CA LEU A 6 25.82 -23.27 16.62
C LEU A 6 26.48 -24.53 16.02
N ALA A 7 27.75 -24.79 16.30
CA ALA A 7 28.44 -25.97 15.80
C ALA A 7 27.98 -27.22 16.57
N ILE A 8 27.70 -28.30 15.85
CA ILE A 8 27.38 -29.61 16.46
C ILE A 8 28.64 -30.47 16.63
N SER A 9 29.69 -30.21 15.84
CA SER A 9 30.99 -30.86 15.90
C SER A 9 32.11 -29.90 15.42
N GLU A 10 33.36 -30.35 15.46
CA GLU A 10 34.50 -29.60 14.89
C GLU A 10 34.48 -29.49 13.36
N LYS A 11 33.66 -30.32 12.70
CA LYS A 11 33.51 -30.42 11.24
C LYS A 11 32.19 -29.82 10.74
N THR A 12 31.16 -29.76 11.57
CA THR A 12 29.81 -29.39 11.14
C THR A 12 29.28 -28.18 11.88
N LEU A 13 28.98 -27.12 11.11
CA LEU A 13 28.27 -25.93 11.55
C LEU A 13 26.78 -26.05 11.18
N VAL A 14 25.88 -25.77 12.12
CA VAL A 14 24.46 -25.66 11.83
C VAL A 14 24.06 -24.20 11.77
N LEU A 15 23.26 -23.84 10.77
CA LEU A 15 22.67 -22.52 10.64
C LEU A 15 21.15 -22.63 10.78
N PRO A 16 20.60 -22.35 11.98
CA PRO A 16 19.16 -22.35 12.21
C PRO A 16 18.52 -21.15 11.52
N VAL A 17 17.52 -21.40 10.67
CA VAL A 17 16.84 -20.37 9.89
C VAL A 17 15.33 -20.38 10.11
N ILE A 18 14.71 -19.22 9.89
CA ILE A 18 13.26 -19.14 9.67
C ILE A 18 13.05 -19.13 8.16
N HIS A 19 12.33 -20.13 7.65
CA HIS A 19 12.04 -20.25 6.22
C HIS A 19 11.21 -19.07 5.69
N GLY A 20 11.35 -18.77 4.40
CA GLY A 20 10.62 -17.70 3.73
C GLY A 20 10.93 -16.30 4.27
N SER A 21 12.22 -16.02 4.55
CA SER A 21 12.66 -14.73 5.05
C SER A 21 13.91 -14.24 4.34
N GLY A 22 13.81 -13.05 3.75
CA GLY A 22 14.92 -12.41 3.04
C GLY A 22 16.11 -12.12 3.96
N ASP A 23 15.84 -11.75 5.21
CA ASP A 23 16.87 -11.47 6.21
C ASP A 23 17.70 -12.72 6.57
N PHE A 24 17.06 -13.88 6.69
CA PHE A 24 17.77 -15.14 6.86
C PHE A 24 18.50 -15.58 5.58
N ALA A 25 17.94 -15.29 4.40
CA ALA A 25 18.61 -15.59 3.13
C ALA A 25 19.93 -14.81 2.98
N VAL A 26 19.94 -13.53 3.35
CA VAL A 26 21.14 -12.69 3.43
C VAL A 26 22.12 -13.24 4.48
N ALA A 27 21.64 -13.62 5.66
CA ALA A 27 22.48 -14.18 6.72
C ALA A 27 23.17 -15.49 6.29
N VAL A 28 22.45 -16.40 5.62
CA VAL A 28 23.00 -17.64 5.06
C VAL A 28 24.12 -17.34 4.07
N ARG A 29 23.85 -16.45 3.11
CA ARG A 29 24.84 -16.07 2.10
C ARG A 29 26.08 -15.46 2.76
N ARG A 30 25.90 -14.62 3.78
CA ARG A 30 27.02 -14.03 4.55
C ARG A 30 27.88 -15.11 5.20
N VAL A 31 27.27 -16.07 5.91
CA VAL A 31 28.00 -17.19 6.55
C VAL A 31 28.77 -18.01 5.52
N MET A 32 28.17 -18.29 4.35
CA MET A 32 28.83 -19.02 3.26
C MET A 32 29.96 -18.25 2.59
N LEU A 33 29.97 -16.91 2.66
CA LEU A 33 31.06 -16.07 2.15
C LEU A 33 32.18 -15.88 3.19
N GLU A 34 31.84 -15.87 4.48
CA GLU A 34 32.79 -15.72 5.58
C GLU A 34 33.57 -17.01 5.89
N HIS A 35 32.97 -18.17 5.61
CA HIS A 35 33.54 -19.48 5.89
C HIS A 35 33.60 -20.36 4.65
N THR A 36 34.60 -21.23 4.58
CA THR A 36 34.73 -22.22 3.51
C THR A 36 34.11 -23.55 3.94
N PHE A 37 33.13 -24.03 3.16
CA PHE A 37 32.50 -25.33 3.36
C PHE A 37 32.82 -26.25 2.18
N ASP A 38 33.07 -27.53 2.46
CA ASP A 38 33.31 -28.57 1.46
C ASP A 38 32.06 -29.45 1.21
N CYS A 39 30.98 -29.21 1.95
CA CYS A 39 29.67 -29.81 1.72
C CYS A 39 28.55 -28.93 2.31
N LEU A 40 27.45 -28.79 1.57
CA LEU A 40 26.19 -28.23 2.06
C LEU A 40 25.21 -29.38 2.34
N ALA A 41 24.81 -29.55 3.59
CA ALA A 41 23.70 -30.41 3.97
C ALA A 41 22.36 -29.64 3.87
N VAL A 42 21.46 -30.16 3.05
CA VAL A 42 20.20 -29.53 2.64
C VAL A 42 19.04 -30.29 3.30
N PRO A 43 18.10 -29.60 3.98
CA PRO A 43 17.00 -30.20 4.73
C PRO A 43 15.84 -30.57 3.79
N LEU A 44 16.16 -31.28 2.71
CA LEU A 44 15.24 -31.80 1.71
C LEU A 44 15.65 -33.23 1.38
N PRO A 45 14.71 -34.08 0.92
CA PRO A 45 15.02 -35.47 0.62
C PRO A 45 15.65 -35.64 -0.76
N PRO A 46 16.43 -36.73 -0.98
CA PRO A 46 17.16 -36.96 -2.23
C PRO A 46 16.30 -36.89 -3.51
N SER A 47 15.04 -37.31 -3.46
CA SER A 47 14.09 -37.24 -4.58
C SER A 47 13.86 -35.83 -5.14
N PHE A 48 14.08 -34.78 -4.32
CA PHE A 48 13.95 -33.39 -4.73
C PHE A 48 15.22 -32.82 -5.34
N GLN A 49 16.35 -33.52 -5.30
CA GLN A 49 17.64 -32.95 -5.66
C GLN A 49 17.70 -32.48 -7.12
N ALA A 50 17.39 -33.36 -8.07
CA ALA A 50 17.56 -33.08 -9.49
C ALA A 50 16.69 -31.90 -9.95
N ASP A 51 15.41 -31.93 -9.59
CA ASP A 51 14.43 -30.91 -9.96
C ASP A 51 14.67 -29.58 -9.25
N THR A 52 15.03 -29.60 -7.95
CA THR A 52 15.35 -28.37 -7.23
C THR A 52 16.57 -27.69 -7.86
N GLU A 53 17.63 -28.44 -8.16
CA GLU A 53 18.83 -27.88 -8.78
C GLU A 53 18.59 -27.38 -10.21
N SER A 54 17.74 -28.07 -10.98
CA SER A 54 17.28 -27.61 -12.28
C SER A 54 16.48 -26.31 -12.16
N ALA A 55 15.55 -26.25 -11.21
CA ALA A 55 14.67 -25.11 -10.99
C ALA A 55 15.43 -23.84 -10.56
N LEU A 56 16.58 -23.96 -9.88
CA LEU A 56 17.46 -22.83 -9.56
C LEU A 56 17.92 -22.06 -10.80
N GLN A 57 18.00 -22.71 -11.97
CA GLN A 57 18.39 -22.07 -13.23
C GLN A 57 17.34 -21.10 -13.75
N HIS A 58 16.09 -21.22 -13.28
CA HIS A 58 14.99 -20.32 -13.64
C HIS A 58 14.89 -19.08 -12.74
N LEU A 59 15.65 -19.03 -11.63
CA LEU A 59 15.71 -17.83 -10.79
C LEU A 59 16.24 -16.63 -11.61
N PRO A 60 15.63 -15.43 -11.49
CA PRO A 60 14.69 -15.01 -10.44
C PRO A 60 13.20 -15.34 -10.69
N GLY A 61 12.84 -16.05 -11.76
CA GLY A 61 11.47 -16.53 -11.95
C GLY A 61 11.07 -17.52 -10.86
N ALA A 62 9.89 -17.33 -10.25
CA ALA A 62 9.41 -18.17 -9.16
C ALA A 62 8.85 -19.49 -9.68
N THR A 63 9.37 -20.60 -9.17
CA THR A 63 8.93 -21.96 -9.49
C THR A 63 8.64 -22.74 -8.21
N VAL A 64 7.97 -23.87 -8.35
CA VAL A 64 7.82 -24.87 -7.28
C VAL A 64 8.26 -26.23 -7.81
N VAL A 65 8.89 -27.02 -6.95
CA VAL A 65 9.11 -28.44 -7.20
C VAL A 65 8.08 -29.20 -6.39
N LEU A 66 7.21 -29.94 -7.07
CA LEU A 66 6.03 -30.60 -6.51
C LEU A 66 6.19 -32.12 -6.57
N GLN A 67 5.75 -32.82 -5.53
CA GLN A 67 5.68 -34.27 -5.44
C GLN A 67 4.28 -34.67 -4.98
N HIS A 68 3.62 -35.54 -5.75
CA HIS A 68 2.33 -36.10 -5.36
C HIS A 68 2.51 -37.08 -4.20
N GLU A 69 1.57 -37.05 -3.26
CA GLU A 69 1.55 -37.98 -2.15
C GLU A 69 0.53 -39.08 -2.40
N SER A 70 0.83 -40.28 -1.91
CA SER A 70 -0.10 -41.40 -2.03
C SER A 70 -1.35 -41.15 -1.16
N PRO A 71 -2.55 -41.44 -1.68
CA PRO A 71 -3.78 -41.25 -0.92
C PRO A 71 -3.75 -42.12 0.35
N ARG A 72 -4.07 -41.53 1.50
CA ARG A 72 -4.33 -42.28 2.74
C ARG A 72 -5.62 -43.07 2.55
N PHE A 73 -5.53 -44.32 2.08
CA PHE A 73 -6.62 -45.26 2.26
C PHE A 73 -6.70 -45.62 3.74
N GLU A 74 -7.46 -44.85 4.53
CA GLU A 74 -7.96 -45.38 5.79
C GLU A 74 -8.77 -46.63 5.45
N SER A 75 -8.32 -47.78 5.96
CA SER A 75 -9.01 -49.04 5.80
C SER A 75 -10.35 -48.98 6.53
N ILE A 76 -11.37 -48.40 5.88
CA ILE A 76 -12.76 -48.64 6.25
C ILE A 76 -12.95 -50.14 6.03
N GLY A 77 -13.08 -50.87 7.14
CA GLY A 77 -13.19 -52.33 7.12
C GLY A 77 -14.20 -52.77 6.08
N TRP A 78 -13.75 -53.59 5.13
CA TRP A 78 -14.54 -54.10 4.04
C TRP A 78 -15.84 -54.73 4.57
N THR A 79 -16.96 -54.03 4.39
CA THR A 79 -18.31 -54.58 4.58
C THR A 79 -18.82 -55.06 3.22
N PRO A 80 -19.07 -56.36 3.03
CA PRO A 80 -19.58 -56.87 1.76
C PRO A 80 -21.00 -56.34 1.53
N GLY A 81 -21.18 -55.53 0.47
CA GLY A 81 -22.49 -55.11 -0.03
C GLY A 81 -22.72 -53.61 -0.20
N GLY A 82 -21.71 -52.75 -0.03
CA GLY A 82 -21.80 -51.33 -0.36
C GLY A 82 -21.23 -51.05 -1.74
N ASP A 83 -22.08 -50.81 -2.74
CA ASP A 83 -21.69 -50.18 -4.00
C ASP A 83 -21.18 -48.76 -3.67
N SER A 84 -19.88 -48.61 -3.46
CA SER A 84 -19.22 -47.30 -3.44
C SER A 84 -18.75 -46.98 -4.84
N GLU A 85 -19.70 -46.65 -5.71
CA GLU A 85 -19.39 -45.78 -6.82
C GLU A 85 -18.89 -44.46 -6.22
N LEU A 86 -17.63 -44.13 -6.50
CA LEU A 86 -17.02 -42.85 -6.15
C LEU A 86 -17.84 -41.73 -6.81
N GLU A 87 -18.77 -41.13 -6.06
CA GLU A 87 -19.48 -39.93 -6.51
C GLU A 87 -18.48 -38.78 -6.66
N PRO A 88 -18.37 -38.15 -7.85
CA PRO A 88 -17.54 -36.98 -8.04
C PRO A 88 -18.16 -35.81 -7.25
N GLY A 89 -17.57 -35.50 -6.10
CA GLY A 89 -18.08 -34.46 -5.18
C GLY A 89 -17.77 -34.68 -3.70
N ASN A 90 -17.24 -35.84 -3.30
CA ASN A 90 -16.81 -36.05 -1.91
C ASN A 90 -15.47 -35.32 -1.64
N PRO A 91 -15.37 -34.41 -0.64
CA PRO A 91 -14.13 -33.70 -0.29
C PRO A 91 -12.94 -34.61 0.11
N GLU A 92 -13.17 -35.91 0.30
CA GLU A 92 -12.16 -36.94 0.56
C GLU A 92 -11.40 -37.42 -0.70
N SER A 93 -11.72 -36.88 -1.89
CA SER A 93 -11.06 -37.24 -3.16
C SER A 93 -10.02 -36.23 -3.66
N VAL A 94 -9.72 -35.18 -2.87
CA VAL A 94 -8.73 -34.17 -3.25
C VAL A 94 -7.33 -34.75 -3.06
N GLY A 95 -6.57 -34.91 -4.15
CA GLY A 95 -5.18 -35.36 -4.10
C GLY A 95 -4.32 -34.44 -3.22
N ARG A 96 -3.33 -34.99 -2.52
CA ARG A 96 -2.39 -34.23 -1.69
C ARG A 96 -1.02 -34.20 -2.35
N ALA A 97 -0.33 -33.08 -2.24
CA ALA A 97 1.01 -32.91 -2.79
C ALA A 97 1.89 -32.08 -1.84
N SER A 98 3.15 -32.49 -1.72
CA SER A 98 4.18 -31.70 -1.05
C SER A 98 4.97 -30.88 -2.07
N HIS A 99 5.47 -29.71 -1.68
CA HIS A 99 6.28 -28.89 -2.58
C HIS A 99 7.40 -28.13 -1.88
N VAL A 100 8.39 -27.74 -2.68
CA VAL A 100 9.48 -26.85 -2.30
C VAL A 100 9.34 -25.54 -3.09
N PRO A 101 9.13 -24.39 -2.42
CA PRO A 101 9.12 -23.11 -3.10
C PRO A 101 10.53 -22.69 -3.50
N ILE A 102 10.76 -22.43 -4.79
CA ILE A 102 12.01 -21.90 -5.31
C ILE A 102 11.93 -20.36 -5.27
N ASP A 103 11.96 -19.85 -4.04
CA ASP A 103 11.90 -18.42 -3.72
C ASP A 103 13.31 -17.84 -3.52
N PRO A 104 13.67 -16.74 -4.20
CA PRO A 104 14.89 -15.98 -3.91
C PRO A 104 15.17 -15.68 -2.44
N CYS A 105 14.13 -15.37 -1.67
CA CYS A 105 14.19 -15.00 -0.27
C CYS A 105 14.05 -16.22 0.68
N GLN A 106 14.06 -17.45 0.15
CA GLN A 106 14.07 -18.66 0.98
C GLN A 106 15.52 -19.01 1.37
N PRO A 107 15.86 -19.05 2.68
CA PRO A 107 17.21 -19.34 3.15
C PRO A 107 17.86 -20.61 2.59
N VAL A 108 17.11 -21.71 2.48
CA VAL A 108 17.60 -22.98 1.93
C VAL A 108 17.91 -22.85 0.43
N ILE A 109 17.07 -22.14 -0.31
CA ILE A 109 17.24 -21.88 -1.75
C ILE A 109 18.43 -20.94 -1.98
N ALA A 110 18.61 -19.93 -1.12
CA ALA A 110 19.79 -19.06 -1.15
C ALA A 110 21.08 -19.85 -0.88
N ALA A 111 21.05 -20.79 0.07
CA ALA A 111 22.18 -21.70 0.34
C ALA A 111 22.51 -22.56 -0.88
N LEU A 112 21.50 -23.23 -1.44
CA LEU A 112 21.61 -24.07 -2.62
C LEU A 112 22.17 -23.30 -3.82
N ARG A 113 21.63 -22.11 -4.09
CA ARG A 113 22.09 -21.24 -5.19
C ARG A 113 23.56 -20.86 -5.02
N THR A 114 23.98 -20.55 -3.79
CA THR A 114 25.39 -20.23 -3.47
C THR A 114 26.27 -21.46 -3.65
N ALA A 115 25.86 -22.62 -3.13
CA ALA A 115 26.61 -23.87 -3.27
C ALA A 115 26.77 -24.30 -4.74
N VAL A 116 25.74 -24.16 -5.57
CA VAL A 116 25.82 -24.45 -7.01
C VAL A 116 26.79 -23.49 -7.71
N GLY A 117 26.73 -22.19 -7.39
CA GLY A 117 27.65 -21.19 -7.96
C GLY A 117 29.13 -21.44 -7.60
N GLU A 118 29.37 -21.81 -6.34
CA GLU A 118 30.72 -22.08 -5.80
C GLU A 118 31.17 -23.55 -6.00
N HIS A 119 30.38 -24.37 -6.71
CA HIS A 119 30.66 -25.78 -6.96
C HIS A 119 30.86 -26.62 -5.68
N ILE A 120 30.20 -26.23 -4.59
CA ILE A 120 30.21 -26.97 -3.33
C ILE A 120 29.32 -28.21 -3.52
N PRO A 121 29.76 -29.42 -3.10
CA PRO A 121 28.90 -30.60 -3.03
C PRO A 121 27.64 -30.36 -2.17
N ARG A 122 26.46 -30.76 -2.65
CA ARG A 122 25.21 -30.71 -1.88
C ARG A 122 24.80 -32.13 -1.50
N ALA A 123 24.47 -32.33 -0.24
CA ALA A 123 23.89 -33.57 0.28
C ALA A 123 22.47 -33.28 0.77
N PHE A 124 21.48 -33.93 0.19
CA PHE A 124 20.10 -33.90 0.63
C PHE A 124 19.96 -34.90 1.79
N VAL A 125 19.67 -34.41 2.99
CA VAL A 125 19.83 -35.17 4.26
C VAL A 125 18.52 -35.47 4.98
N ASP A 126 17.38 -34.99 4.46
CA ASP A 126 16.06 -35.32 5.00
C ASP A 126 15.62 -36.70 4.46
N PRO A 127 14.89 -37.55 5.20
CA PRO A 127 14.39 -38.79 4.65
C PRO A 127 13.23 -38.59 3.68
N GLU A 128 13.06 -39.54 2.78
CA GLU A 128 11.83 -39.65 2.00
C GLU A 128 10.60 -39.78 2.92
N THR A 129 9.50 -39.14 2.53
CA THR A 129 8.28 -39.05 3.34
C THR A 129 7.06 -39.04 2.44
N ASN A 130 6.09 -39.89 2.78
CA ASN A 130 4.83 -40.04 2.06
C ASN A 130 3.76 -40.53 3.04
N PRO A 131 2.85 -39.66 3.54
CA PRO A 131 2.72 -38.23 3.24
C PRO A 131 3.65 -37.32 4.07
N TRP A 132 3.83 -36.04 3.68
CA TRP A 132 4.62 -35.05 4.44
C TRP A 132 3.82 -34.42 5.60
N GLU A 133 4.42 -34.35 6.78
CA GLU A 133 3.86 -33.75 7.99
C GLU A 133 4.58 -32.43 8.32
N PRO A 134 3.98 -31.27 7.99
CA PRO A 134 4.63 -29.97 8.18
C PRO A 134 4.66 -29.59 9.67
N MET A 135 5.76 -28.98 10.09
CA MET A 135 5.87 -28.36 11.41
C MET A 135 6.00 -26.84 11.26
N ALA A 136 5.12 -26.10 11.93
CA ALA A 136 5.12 -24.64 11.93
C ALA A 136 4.96 -24.10 13.35
N ALA A 137 5.56 -22.94 13.61
CA ALA A 137 5.43 -22.24 14.88
C ALA A 137 5.38 -20.73 14.67
N VAL A 138 4.81 -20.02 15.64
CA VAL A 138 4.91 -18.56 15.72
C VAL A 138 6.27 -18.22 16.30
N LEU A 139 7.16 -17.75 15.45
CA LEU A 139 8.53 -17.39 15.80
C LEU A 139 8.71 -15.86 15.86
N PRO A 140 9.73 -15.35 16.56
CA PRO A 140 10.11 -13.95 16.48
C PRO A 140 10.44 -13.54 15.05
N ASP A 141 10.24 -12.26 14.80
CA ASP A 141 10.48 -11.65 13.50
C ASP A 141 11.96 -11.69 13.09
N ALA A 142 12.22 -12.01 11.82
CA ALA A 142 13.58 -12.05 11.27
C ALA A 142 14.27 -10.67 11.30
N TYR A 143 13.50 -9.58 11.39
CA TYR A 143 14.02 -8.24 11.60
C TYR A 143 14.97 -8.13 12.81
N ALA A 144 14.83 -9.00 13.81
CA ALA A 144 15.75 -9.02 14.95
C ALA A 144 17.23 -9.21 14.52
N LEU A 145 17.51 -9.87 13.40
CA LEU A 145 18.86 -10.08 12.86
C LEU A 145 19.59 -8.77 12.50
N LYS A 146 18.88 -7.64 12.40
CA LYS A 146 19.51 -6.32 12.20
C LYS A 146 20.19 -5.79 13.47
N HIS A 147 19.86 -6.36 14.62
CA HIS A 147 20.33 -5.91 15.93
C HIS A 147 21.10 -6.99 16.70
N VAL A 148 20.88 -8.27 16.40
CA VAL A 148 21.55 -9.40 17.06
C VAL A 148 22.15 -10.35 16.04
N ALA A 149 23.25 -11.00 16.41
CA ALA A 149 23.83 -12.06 15.59
C ALA A 149 22.94 -13.30 15.58
N ILE A 150 23.07 -14.17 14.57
CA ILE A 150 22.22 -15.36 14.40
C ILE A 150 22.36 -16.34 15.58
N GLU A 151 23.56 -16.42 16.18
CA GLU A 151 23.85 -17.21 17.37
C GLU A 151 23.05 -16.72 18.58
N GLN A 152 22.99 -15.39 18.75
CA GLN A 152 22.26 -14.76 19.84
C GLN A 152 20.74 -14.90 19.64
N PHE A 153 20.27 -14.76 18.39
CA PHE A 153 18.88 -14.98 18.03
C PHE A 153 18.44 -16.41 18.34
N ALA A 154 19.17 -17.42 17.84
CA ALA A 154 18.85 -18.82 18.06
C ALA A 154 18.90 -19.20 19.55
N SER A 155 19.93 -18.73 20.28
CA SER A 155 20.07 -18.99 21.71
C SER A 155 18.95 -18.36 22.55
N ALA A 156 18.44 -17.19 22.15
CA ALA A 156 17.34 -16.52 22.84
C ALA A 156 16.00 -17.24 22.66
N ILE A 157 15.80 -17.93 21.55
CA ILE A 157 14.55 -18.63 21.22
C ILE A 157 14.53 -20.05 21.78
N LEU A 158 15.72 -20.66 21.97
CA LEU A 158 15.88 -22.03 22.45
C LEU A 158 14.93 -22.43 23.61
N PRO A 159 14.71 -21.63 24.67
CA PRO A 159 13.83 -22.02 25.78
C PRO A 159 12.34 -22.12 25.41
N ALA A 160 11.94 -21.50 24.30
CA ALA A 160 10.56 -21.47 23.81
C ALA A 160 10.28 -22.50 22.70
N LEU A 161 11.32 -23.20 22.21
CA LEU A 161 11.17 -24.19 21.15
C LEU A 161 10.51 -25.48 21.69
N PRO A 162 9.40 -25.93 21.08
CA PRO A 162 8.77 -27.18 21.48
C PRO A 162 9.63 -28.37 21.03
N ARG A 163 9.56 -29.47 21.80
CA ARG A 163 10.11 -30.75 21.34
C ARG A 163 9.27 -31.28 20.17
N PRO A 164 9.89 -31.85 19.11
CA PRO A 164 9.14 -32.43 18.02
C PRO A 164 8.21 -33.52 18.55
N PRO A 165 6.96 -33.61 18.05
CA PRO A 165 6.05 -34.67 18.42
C PRO A 165 6.61 -36.03 17.95
N THR A 166 6.16 -37.10 18.61
CA THR A 166 6.49 -38.47 18.21
C THR A 166 5.95 -38.76 16.80
N GLY A 167 6.69 -39.54 16.02
CA GLY A 167 6.38 -39.85 14.62
C GLY A 167 7.33 -39.11 13.67
N GLN A 168 6.83 -38.80 12.48
CA GLN A 168 7.64 -38.28 11.38
C GLN A 168 8.57 -37.11 11.78
N PRO A 169 8.16 -36.08 12.55
CA PRO A 169 9.07 -34.98 12.92
C PRO A 169 10.28 -35.41 13.77
N ALA A 170 10.08 -36.31 14.73
CA ALA A 170 11.18 -36.83 15.55
C ALA A 170 12.10 -37.77 14.76
N ASP A 171 11.52 -38.61 13.89
CA ASP A 171 12.26 -39.55 13.05
C ASP A 171 13.15 -38.79 12.03
N ARG A 172 12.62 -37.72 11.43
CA ARG A 172 13.37 -36.83 10.53
C ARG A 172 14.59 -36.22 11.20
N VAL A 173 14.43 -35.68 12.42
CA VAL A 173 15.53 -35.12 13.20
C VAL A 173 16.63 -36.15 13.46
N ALA A 174 16.24 -37.38 13.85
CA ALA A 174 17.19 -38.46 14.10
C ALA A 174 17.88 -38.93 12.80
N HIS A 175 17.15 -38.96 11.69
CA HIS A 175 17.68 -39.32 10.37
C HIS A 175 18.70 -38.28 9.90
N ILE A 176 18.37 -36.99 9.93
CA ILE A 176 19.29 -35.90 9.57
C ILE A 176 20.58 -36.01 10.38
N ALA A 177 20.48 -36.23 11.70
CA ALA A 177 21.65 -36.42 12.56
C ALA A 177 22.53 -37.61 12.13
N ALA A 178 21.93 -38.74 11.76
CA ALA A 178 22.67 -39.90 11.23
C ALA A 178 23.35 -39.59 9.89
N ARG A 179 22.66 -38.88 8.98
CA ARG A 179 23.23 -38.46 7.69
C ARG A 179 24.42 -37.52 7.88
N ILE A 180 24.39 -36.62 8.85
CA ILE A 180 25.53 -35.75 9.17
C ILE A 180 26.74 -36.60 9.63
N LEU A 181 26.53 -37.58 10.51
CA LEU A 181 27.61 -38.48 10.97
C LEU A 181 28.26 -39.23 9.80
N GLU A 182 27.49 -39.62 8.79
CA GLU A 182 28.03 -40.22 7.56
C GLU A 182 28.82 -39.21 6.71
N LEU A 183 28.33 -37.98 6.58
CA LEU A 183 29.00 -36.95 5.80
C LEU A 183 30.35 -36.56 6.41
N GLU A 184 30.47 -36.53 7.74
CA GLU A 184 31.74 -36.24 8.44
C GLU A 184 32.86 -37.27 8.17
N GLN A 185 32.51 -38.46 7.65
CA GLN A 185 33.48 -39.46 7.21
C GLN A 185 34.13 -39.08 5.88
N ARG A 186 33.48 -38.23 5.08
CA ARG A 186 33.89 -37.84 3.71
C ARG A 186 34.27 -36.38 3.58
N HIS A 187 33.82 -35.54 4.50
CA HIS A 187 33.94 -34.09 4.49
C HIS A 187 34.50 -33.58 5.82
N ASP A 188 35.20 -32.45 5.77
CA ASP A 188 35.86 -31.82 6.93
C ASP A 188 35.23 -30.49 7.34
N SER A 189 34.37 -29.88 6.50
CA SER A 189 33.71 -28.60 6.77
C SER A 189 32.30 -28.54 6.17
N ILE A 190 31.32 -29.03 6.94
CA ILE A 190 29.93 -29.16 6.52
C ILE A 190 29.10 -27.98 7.06
N LEU A 191 28.29 -27.38 6.19
CA LEU A 191 27.22 -26.45 6.59
C LEU A 191 25.87 -27.17 6.52
N LEU A 192 25.16 -27.26 7.63
CA LEU A 192 23.75 -27.68 7.66
C LEU A 192 22.86 -26.45 7.80
N VAL A 193 22.01 -26.18 6.81
CA VAL A 193 20.95 -25.16 6.94
C VAL A 193 19.66 -25.88 7.32
N CYS A 194 19.06 -25.57 8.47
CA CYS A 194 17.84 -26.24 8.91
C CYS A 194 16.88 -25.26 9.59
N SER A 195 15.61 -25.67 9.71
CA SER A 195 14.64 -24.91 10.51
C SER A 195 15.17 -24.70 11.93
N VAL A 196 14.96 -23.50 12.48
CA VAL A 196 15.24 -23.21 13.89
C VAL A 196 14.47 -24.15 14.82
N LEU A 197 13.34 -24.71 14.36
CA LEU A 197 12.55 -25.69 15.11
C LEU A 197 13.25 -27.03 15.25
N ASP A 198 14.07 -27.42 14.28
CA ASP A 198 14.73 -28.74 14.26
C ASP A 198 16.13 -28.68 14.89
N TRP A 199 16.80 -27.52 14.82
CA TRP A 199 18.20 -27.34 15.22
C TRP A 199 18.58 -27.92 16.59
N PRO A 200 17.89 -27.61 17.71
CA PRO A 200 18.28 -28.12 19.02
C PRO A 200 18.20 -29.65 19.10
N TRP A 201 17.21 -30.21 18.41
CA TRP A 201 16.89 -31.63 18.45
C TRP A 201 17.80 -32.43 17.53
N ILE A 202 18.25 -31.85 16.41
CA ILE A 202 19.30 -32.42 15.57
C ILE A 202 20.59 -32.52 16.37
N HIS A 203 20.93 -31.47 17.13
CA HIS A 203 22.10 -31.48 18.00
C HIS A 203 21.99 -32.53 19.14
N GLU A 204 20.80 -32.69 19.75
CA GLU A 204 20.54 -33.77 20.72
C GLU A 204 20.67 -35.16 20.08
N ALA A 205 20.01 -35.38 18.94
CA ALA A 205 20.03 -36.66 18.23
C ALA A 205 21.42 -37.04 17.73
N TYR A 206 22.21 -36.07 17.27
CA TYR A 206 23.61 -36.26 16.86
C TYR A 206 24.45 -36.82 18.02
N ARG A 207 24.29 -36.29 19.24
CA ARG A 207 24.98 -36.80 20.43
C ARG A 207 24.55 -38.21 20.84
N LEU A 208 23.34 -38.60 20.47
CA LEU A 208 22.80 -39.94 20.69
C LEU A 208 23.20 -40.93 19.58
N GLY A 209 23.94 -40.48 18.56
CA GLY A 209 24.43 -41.30 17.45
C GLY A 209 23.54 -41.29 16.20
N GLY A 210 22.43 -40.54 16.21
CA GLY A 210 21.45 -40.51 15.12
C GLY A 210 20.77 -41.87 14.88
N GLN A 211 19.71 -41.87 14.07
CA GLN A 211 19.07 -43.11 13.63
C GLN A 211 18.44 -42.90 12.25
N LEU A 212 18.84 -43.71 11.27
CA LEU A 212 18.17 -43.74 9.97
C LEU A 212 16.76 -44.33 10.14
N CYS A 213 15.77 -43.63 9.62
CA CYS A 213 14.41 -44.14 9.49
C CYS A 213 14.25 -44.97 8.20
N GLU A 214 13.19 -45.78 8.16
CA GLU A 214 12.74 -46.45 6.95
C GLU A 214 12.16 -45.42 5.98
N GLU A 215 12.53 -45.51 4.72
CA GLU A 215 12.14 -44.56 3.67
C GLU A 215 11.07 -45.20 2.79
N PRO A 216 9.87 -44.60 2.68
CA PRO A 216 8.80 -45.11 1.83
C PRO A 216 9.10 -44.84 0.35
N ASP A 217 8.42 -45.59 -0.53
CA ASP A 217 8.38 -45.26 -1.95
C ASP A 217 7.67 -43.91 -2.17
N VAL A 218 8.24 -43.09 -3.05
CA VAL A 218 7.75 -41.76 -3.38
C VAL A 218 7.58 -41.61 -4.89
N GLU A 219 6.65 -40.74 -5.29
CA GLU A 219 6.46 -40.36 -6.69
C GLU A 219 7.60 -39.45 -7.17
N GLU A 220 7.76 -39.38 -8.50
CA GLU A 220 8.70 -38.45 -9.12
C GLU A 220 8.29 -36.98 -8.86
N THR A 221 9.30 -36.12 -8.76
CA THR A 221 9.10 -34.68 -8.65
C THR A 221 8.83 -34.07 -10.02
N GLN A 222 8.11 -32.94 -10.03
CA GLN A 222 7.91 -32.12 -11.21
C GLN A 222 8.11 -30.64 -10.89
N THR A 223 8.73 -29.91 -11.82
CA THR A 223 8.95 -28.46 -11.70
C THR A 223 7.87 -27.67 -12.44
N LEU A 224 7.20 -26.76 -11.75
CA LEU A 224 6.12 -25.92 -12.28
C LEU A 224 6.44 -24.44 -12.07
N ALA A 225 6.04 -23.58 -13.01
CA ALA A 225 6.09 -22.13 -12.86
C ALA A 225 4.90 -21.64 -12.04
N VAL A 226 5.09 -20.63 -11.19
CA VAL A 226 3.99 -20.07 -10.39
C VAL A 226 3.28 -18.98 -11.18
N ASP A 227 1.95 -19.03 -11.25
CA ASP A 227 1.15 -17.96 -11.86
C ASP A 227 1.49 -16.62 -11.17
N PRO A 228 1.91 -15.59 -11.94
CA PRO A 228 2.23 -14.26 -11.44
C PRO A 228 1.22 -13.66 -10.46
N ARG A 229 -0.07 -13.96 -10.63
CA ARG A 229 -1.18 -13.45 -9.80
C ARG A 229 -1.22 -14.08 -8.41
N THR A 230 -0.56 -15.22 -8.25
CA THR A 230 -0.55 -16.02 -7.01
C THR A 230 0.78 -16.04 -6.28
N LEU A 231 1.79 -15.29 -6.75
CA LEU A 231 3.14 -15.25 -6.17
C LEU A 231 3.16 -14.94 -4.66
N ALA A 232 2.23 -14.12 -4.17
CA ALA A 232 2.13 -13.77 -2.76
C ALA A 232 1.82 -14.96 -1.83
N PHE A 233 1.42 -16.12 -2.38
CA PHE A 233 1.19 -17.34 -1.63
C PHE A 233 2.37 -18.32 -1.66
N THR A 234 3.38 -18.07 -2.51
CA THR A 234 4.58 -18.91 -2.65
C THR A 234 5.83 -18.24 -2.11
N LEU A 235 5.98 -16.93 -2.36
CA LEU A 235 7.11 -16.15 -1.85
C LEU A 235 6.95 -15.88 -0.36
N GLY A 236 8.04 -15.99 0.40
CA GLY A 236 8.04 -15.73 1.83
C GLY A 236 7.91 -14.24 2.17
N GLU A 237 8.56 -13.39 1.38
CA GLU A 237 8.43 -11.93 1.44
C GLU A 237 7.36 -11.43 0.47
N LEU A 238 6.95 -10.16 0.59
CA LEU A 238 6.06 -9.54 -0.40
C LEU A 238 6.73 -9.58 -1.78
N PRO A 239 6.01 -9.93 -2.87
CA PRO A 239 6.59 -10.02 -4.20
C PRO A 239 7.43 -8.81 -4.59
N PHE A 240 6.96 -7.59 -4.27
CA PHE A 240 7.72 -6.37 -4.51
C PHE A 240 9.08 -6.36 -3.78
N ILE A 241 9.08 -6.73 -2.50
CA ILE A 241 10.29 -6.78 -1.66
C ILE A 241 11.24 -7.88 -2.13
N THR A 242 10.73 -9.07 -2.51
CA THR A 242 11.53 -10.13 -3.14
C THR A 242 12.23 -9.62 -4.40
N GLY A 243 11.55 -8.81 -5.21
CA GLY A 243 12.14 -8.15 -6.37
C GLY A 243 13.27 -7.20 -6.02
N LEU A 244 13.18 -6.49 -4.88
CA LEU A 244 14.26 -5.64 -4.40
C LEU A 244 15.48 -6.45 -3.96
N TYR A 245 15.29 -7.55 -3.22
CA TYR A 245 16.39 -8.45 -2.83
C TYR A 245 17.12 -9.00 -4.06
N GLU A 246 16.40 -9.45 -5.09
CA GLU A 246 17.04 -9.92 -6.32
C GLU A 246 17.74 -8.82 -7.10
N THR A 247 17.19 -7.61 -7.11
CA THR A 247 17.81 -6.44 -7.75
C THR A 247 19.12 -6.08 -7.05
N ALA A 248 19.12 -6.01 -5.72
CA ALA A 248 20.30 -5.72 -4.94
C ALA A 248 21.38 -6.80 -5.12
N ARG A 249 21.00 -8.09 -5.07
CA ARG A 249 21.90 -9.20 -5.36
C ARG A 249 22.51 -9.12 -6.75
N ALA A 250 21.72 -8.83 -7.78
CA ALA A 250 22.20 -8.74 -9.16
C ALA A 250 23.14 -7.55 -9.39
N ARG A 251 22.95 -6.46 -8.65
CA ARG A 251 23.79 -5.25 -8.73
C ARG A 251 24.96 -5.22 -7.76
N LEU A 252 25.02 -6.19 -6.84
CA LEU A 252 25.93 -6.19 -5.70
C LEU A 252 25.75 -4.94 -4.80
N ASP A 253 24.51 -4.46 -4.71
CA ASP A 253 24.12 -3.39 -3.79
C ASP A 253 23.94 -3.95 -2.37
N ASP A 254 23.90 -3.07 -1.37
CA ASP A 254 23.62 -3.44 0.02
C ASP A 254 22.17 -3.92 0.18
N ASP A 255 22.00 -5.17 0.63
CA ASP A 255 20.69 -5.77 0.92
C ASP A 255 20.44 -5.97 2.42
N ASP A 256 21.30 -5.42 3.28
CA ASP A 256 21.23 -5.60 4.73
C ASP A 256 19.97 -4.99 5.36
N ASN A 257 19.33 -3.99 4.77
CA ASN A 257 18.17 -3.32 5.38
C ASN A 257 16.90 -3.34 4.52
N LEU A 258 16.86 -4.19 3.49
CA LEU A 258 15.72 -4.24 2.56
C LEU A 258 14.39 -4.63 3.21
N SER A 259 14.40 -5.35 4.34
CA SER A 259 13.18 -5.63 5.10
C SER A 259 12.51 -4.36 5.65
N ILE A 260 13.24 -3.25 5.88
CA ILE A 260 12.67 -1.93 6.20
C ILE A 260 12.67 -1.00 4.99
N ASP A 261 13.82 -0.85 4.34
CA ASP A 261 14.00 0.14 3.28
C ASP A 261 13.15 -0.22 2.05
N GLY A 262 12.92 -1.51 1.81
CA GLY A 262 11.96 -1.98 0.82
C GLY A 262 10.52 -1.55 1.09
N LEU A 263 10.10 -1.38 2.36
CA LEU A 263 8.80 -0.80 2.68
C LEU A 263 8.71 0.69 2.33
N LYS A 264 9.83 1.41 2.45
CA LYS A 264 9.90 2.83 2.04
C LYS A 264 9.84 2.94 0.52
N GLU A 265 10.59 2.10 -0.18
CA GLU A 265 10.56 2.04 -1.65
C GLU A 265 9.18 1.64 -2.16
N LEU A 266 8.54 0.63 -1.56
CA LEU A 266 7.17 0.23 -1.86
C LEU A 266 6.21 1.42 -1.75
N LEU A 267 6.33 2.22 -0.68
CA LEU A 267 5.48 3.38 -0.46
C LEU A 267 5.74 4.51 -1.47
N LEU A 268 7.01 4.73 -1.84
CA LEU A 268 7.38 5.74 -2.82
C LEU A 268 6.89 5.35 -4.22
N GLU A 269 7.09 4.10 -4.62
CA GLU A 269 6.58 3.55 -5.87
C GLU A 269 5.04 3.62 -5.90
N THR A 270 4.38 3.24 -4.81
CA THR A 270 2.92 3.37 -4.67
C THR A 270 2.46 4.81 -4.88
N ARG A 271 3.15 5.78 -4.28
CA ARG A 271 2.85 7.20 -4.44
C ARG A 271 3.00 7.64 -5.89
N ASP A 272 4.07 7.22 -6.54
CA ASP A 272 4.38 7.66 -7.90
C ASP A 272 3.37 7.04 -8.90
N ARG A 273 2.98 5.77 -8.71
CA ARG A 273 1.87 5.12 -9.44
C ARG A 273 0.53 5.82 -9.20
N TYR A 274 0.21 6.11 -7.94
CA TYR A 274 -1.00 6.82 -7.56
C TYR A 274 -1.07 8.21 -8.22
N VAL A 275 0.03 8.97 -8.22
CA VAL A 275 0.07 10.28 -8.88
C VAL A 275 -0.01 10.15 -10.40
N ALA A 276 0.63 9.15 -11.00
CA ALA A 276 0.58 8.92 -12.44
C ALA A 276 -0.83 8.57 -12.93
N GLU A 277 -1.55 7.74 -12.16
CA GLU A 277 -2.92 7.33 -12.46
C GLU A 277 -3.91 8.47 -12.24
N TRP A 278 -3.83 9.17 -11.10
CA TRP A 278 -4.84 10.15 -10.69
C TRP A 278 -4.53 11.59 -11.12
N LYS A 279 -3.29 11.90 -11.51
CA LYS A 279 -2.85 13.22 -12.01
C LYS A 279 -3.32 14.38 -11.11
N SER A 280 -4.01 15.37 -11.66
CA SER A 280 -4.54 16.53 -10.92
C SER A 280 -5.64 16.19 -9.90
N ARG A 281 -6.19 14.98 -9.97
CA ARG A 281 -7.21 14.45 -9.05
C ARG A 281 -6.59 13.71 -7.86
N ALA A 282 -5.30 13.39 -7.92
CA ALA A 282 -4.60 12.69 -6.85
C ALA A 282 -4.61 13.53 -5.56
N ARG A 283 -5.01 12.92 -4.45
CA ARG A 283 -4.80 13.54 -3.13
C ARG A 283 -3.30 13.73 -2.94
N ARG A 284 -2.89 14.91 -2.47
CA ARG A 284 -1.48 15.19 -2.25
C ARG A 284 -0.93 14.34 -1.09
N ILE A 285 -0.08 13.38 -1.40
CA ILE A 285 0.62 12.55 -0.42
C ILE A 285 1.91 13.26 0.01
N THR A 286 1.88 13.91 1.17
CA THR A 286 3.02 14.70 1.69
C THR A 286 3.97 13.84 2.52
N PRO A 287 5.25 14.24 2.70
CA PRO A 287 6.17 13.54 3.60
C PRO A 287 5.64 13.44 5.05
N GLN A 288 4.88 14.44 5.51
CA GLN A 288 4.23 14.41 6.83
C GLN A 288 3.14 13.33 6.90
N LEU A 289 2.37 13.15 5.81
CA LEU A 289 1.37 12.09 5.72
C LEU A 289 2.03 10.70 5.73
N LEU A 290 3.13 10.53 4.98
CA LEU A 290 3.94 9.30 4.99
C LEU A 290 4.54 9.03 6.37
N SER A 291 5.02 10.06 7.08
CA SER A 291 5.51 9.90 8.46
C SER A 291 4.40 9.44 9.42
N THR A 292 3.19 9.99 9.25
CA THR A 292 2.00 9.54 10.00
C THR A 292 1.65 8.10 9.68
N PHE A 293 1.72 7.71 8.41
CA PHE A 293 1.54 6.33 7.97
C PHE A 293 2.52 5.38 8.66
N PHE A 294 3.83 5.64 8.59
CA PHE A 294 4.82 4.75 9.23
C PHE A 294 4.66 4.67 10.75
N ARG A 295 4.30 5.77 11.39
CA ARG A 295 3.98 5.77 12.83
C ARG A 295 2.78 4.88 13.13
N TYR A 296 1.75 4.94 12.29
CA TYR A 296 0.54 4.13 12.46
C TYR A 296 0.82 2.65 12.20
N VAL A 297 1.54 2.32 11.12
CA VAL A 297 2.01 0.96 10.80
C VAL A 297 2.81 0.38 11.96
N ARG A 298 3.84 1.10 12.44
CA ARG A 298 4.66 0.65 13.58
C ARG A 298 3.80 0.37 14.80
N ASN A 299 2.87 1.26 15.15
CA ASN A 299 2.02 1.07 16.31
C ASN A 299 1.09 -0.14 16.14
N LEU A 300 0.56 -0.38 14.93
CA LEU A 300 -0.30 -1.53 14.64
C LEU A 300 0.49 -2.85 14.70
N SER A 301 1.70 -2.92 14.12
CA SER A 301 2.60 -4.08 14.25
C SER A 301 2.90 -4.42 15.70
N LEU A 302 3.16 -3.42 16.55
CA LEU A 302 3.43 -3.62 17.98
C LEU A 302 2.22 -4.15 18.74
N ILE A 303 1.00 -3.71 18.39
CA ILE A 303 -0.25 -4.25 18.97
C ILE A 303 -0.38 -5.74 18.63
N GLU A 304 0.01 -6.11 17.41
CA GLU A 304 0.01 -7.50 16.93
C GLU A 304 1.22 -8.33 17.40
N ARG A 305 2.09 -7.76 18.24
CA ARG A 305 3.33 -8.37 18.75
C ARG A 305 4.31 -8.77 17.64
N ARG A 306 4.34 -8.02 16.54
CA ARG A 306 5.28 -8.17 15.42
C ARG A 306 6.26 -6.99 15.38
N LEU A 307 7.45 -7.22 14.83
CA LEU A 307 8.44 -6.14 14.60
C LEU A 307 8.30 -5.57 13.19
N THR A 308 7.92 -6.38 12.22
CA THR A 308 7.60 -5.98 10.85
C THR A 308 6.09 -5.97 10.61
N PRO A 309 5.61 -5.13 9.68
CA PRO A 309 4.21 -5.13 9.27
C PRO A 309 3.91 -6.23 8.24
N ASP A 310 2.71 -6.80 8.31
CA ASP A 310 2.17 -7.63 7.24
C ASP A 310 1.44 -6.78 6.18
N LEU A 311 1.08 -7.39 5.05
CA LEU A 311 0.34 -6.70 3.99
C LEU A 311 -0.97 -6.09 4.50
N TYR A 312 -1.68 -6.80 5.37
CA TYR A 312 -2.94 -6.32 5.95
C TYR A 312 -2.74 -5.02 6.74
N THR A 313 -1.70 -4.96 7.58
CA THR A 313 -1.31 -3.78 8.36
C THR A 313 -0.98 -2.60 7.45
N LEU A 314 -0.21 -2.84 6.40
CA LEU A 314 0.17 -1.81 5.42
C LEU A 314 -1.06 -1.23 4.71
N VAL A 315 -1.94 -2.08 4.17
CA VAL A 315 -3.11 -1.64 3.42
C VAL A 315 -4.16 -1.00 4.33
N THR A 316 -4.35 -1.53 5.55
CA THR A 316 -5.22 -0.91 6.57
C THR A 316 -4.72 0.49 6.92
N ALA A 317 -3.42 0.65 7.16
CA ALA A 317 -2.84 1.95 7.46
C ALA A 317 -2.98 2.93 6.27
N ALA A 318 -2.79 2.45 5.05
CA ALA A 318 -2.95 3.25 3.84
C ALA A 318 -4.39 3.74 3.68
N LYS A 319 -5.36 2.87 3.93
CA LYS A 319 -6.78 3.20 3.91
C LYS A 319 -7.12 4.31 4.90
N GLN A 320 -6.64 4.21 6.14
CA GLN A 320 -6.95 5.19 7.18
C GLN A 320 -6.25 6.55 6.96
N VAL A 321 -5.06 6.53 6.39
CA VAL A 321 -4.24 7.75 6.25
C VAL A 321 -4.49 8.45 4.92
N ALA A 322 -4.54 7.71 3.81
CA ALA A 322 -4.57 8.24 2.45
C ALA A 322 -5.89 7.98 1.72
N GLY A 323 -6.69 6.99 2.14
CA GLY A 323 -7.99 6.63 1.55
C GLY A 323 -7.94 5.33 0.74
N ASP A 324 -9.12 4.86 0.28
CA ASP A 324 -9.27 3.56 -0.37
C ASP A 324 -8.42 3.42 -1.65
N GLU A 325 -8.37 4.45 -2.52
CA GLU A 325 -7.61 4.36 -3.79
C GLU A 325 -6.12 4.18 -3.57
N PHE A 326 -5.55 4.92 -2.62
CA PHE A 326 -4.14 4.78 -2.28
C PHE A 326 -3.87 3.40 -1.66
N ALA A 327 -4.80 2.88 -0.86
CA ALA A 327 -4.69 1.54 -0.29
C ALA A 327 -4.77 0.43 -1.35
N ILE A 328 -5.64 0.58 -2.36
CA ILE A 328 -5.72 -0.34 -3.51
C ILE A 328 -4.41 -0.29 -4.30
N THR A 329 -3.92 0.92 -4.61
CA THR A 329 -2.64 1.10 -5.32
C THR A 329 -1.49 0.44 -4.55
N LEU A 330 -1.47 0.57 -3.22
CA LEU A 330 -0.46 -0.08 -2.36
C LEU A 330 -0.57 -1.61 -2.44
N ALA A 331 -1.77 -2.16 -2.36
CA ALA A 331 -2.00 -3.60 -2.44
C ALA A 331 -1.62 -4.18 -3.81
N GLU A 332 -1.84 -3.44 -4.89
CA GLU A 332 -1.39 -3.80 -6.24
C GLU A 332 0.12 -3.72 -6.36
N THR A 333 0.73 -2.62 -5.89
CA THR A 333 2.19 -2.44 -5.94
C THR A 333 2.91 -3.51 -5.12
N ALA A 334 2.40 -3.88 -3.95
CA ALA A 334 3.01 -4.91 -3.09
C ALA A 334 3.03 -6.31 -3.73
N ARG A 335 2.06 -6.60 -4.61
CA ARG A 335 1.93 -7.87 -5.34
C ARG A 335 2.73 -7.89 -6.63
N ASP A 336 3.26 -6.75 -7.06
CA ASP A 336 4.01 -6.64 -8.29
C ASP A 336 5.41 -7.24 -8.12
N TYR A 337 5.84 -8.05 -9.08
CA TYR A 337 7.17 -8.67 -9.08
C TYR A 337 7.88 -8.38 -10.40
N ALA A 338 8.97 -7.62 -10.31
CA ALA A 338 9.69 -7.12 -11.49
C ALA A 338 10.25 -8.23 -12.39
N TYR A 339 10.43 -9.45 -11.86
CA TYR A 339 11.01 -10.59 -12.57
C TYR A 339 9.97 -11.65 -12.96
N SER A 340 8.69 -11.28 -13.02
CA SER A 340 7.60 -12.17 -13.42
C SER A 340 7.56 -12.37 -14.95
N LEU A 341 8.61 -12.99 -15.49
CA LEU A 341 8.70 -13.36 -16.90
C LEU A 341 8.09 -14.76 -17.14
N PRO A 342 7.43 -14.98 -18.29
CA PRO A 342 6.95 -16.31 -18.66
C PRO A 342 8.12 -17.31 -18.69
N LEU A 343 7.96 -18.43 -17.98
CA LEU A 343 8.92 -19.53 -17.97
C LEU A 343 8.45 -20.62 -18.95
N PRO A 344 9.38 -21.41 -19.54
CA PRO A 344 9.04 -22.51 -20.44
C PRO A 344 8.59 -23.76 -19.66
N LEU A 345 7.71 -23.58 -18.69
CA LEU A 345 7.19 -24.61 -17.79
C LEU A 345 5.67 -24.50 -17.74
N GLU A 346 5.00 -25.57 -17.33
CA GLU A 346 3.57 -25.49 -17.03
C GLU A 346 3.32 -24.66 -15.76
N GLU A 347 2.16 -24.00 -15.71
CA GLU A 347 1.84 -23.06 -14.63
C GLU A 347 0.94 -23.69 -13.55
N ILE A 348 1.27 -23.43 -12.28
CA ILE A 348 0.44 -23.74 -11.12
C ILE A 348 -0.06 -22.45 -10.48
N ARG A 349 -1.34 -22.43 -10.07
CA ARG A 349 -1.86 -21.37 -9.20
C ARG A 349 -1.84 -21.82 -7.76
N VAL A 350 -1.24 -21.02 -6.90
CA VAL A 350 -1.08 -21.36 -5.48
C VAL A 350 -2.04 -20.53 -4.63
N GLY A 351 -2.67 -21.18 -3.66
CA GLY A 351 -3.44 -20.57 -2.59
C GLY A 351 -2.97 -21.08 -1.23
N ILE A 352 -3.65 -20.65 -0.15
CA ILE A 352 -3.31 -21.11 1.20
C ILE A 352 -3.71 -22.58 1.36
N GLY A 353 -2.70 -23.46 1.39
CA GLY A 353 -2.88 -24.92 1.55
C GLY A 353 -3.49 -25.62 0.34
N ARG A 354 -3.57 -24.95 -0.82
CA ARG A 354 -4.20 -25.47 -2.04
C ARG A 354 -3.42 -25.07 -3.27
N GLY A 355 -3.37 -25.93 -4.29
CA GLY A 355 -2.82 -25.63 -5.61
C GLY A 355 -3.78 -26.06 -6.71
N GLU A 356 -3.91 -25.25 -7.76
CA GLU A 356 -4.59 -25.62 -9.02
C GLU A 356 -3.51 -25.96 -10.05
N LEU A 357 -3.43 -27.24 -10.42
CA LEU A 357 -2.47 -27.79 -11.38
C LEU A 357 -2.80 -27.34 -12.83
N PRO A 358 -1.87 -27.50 -13.80
CA PRO A 358 -2.08 -27.10 -15.19
C PRO A 358 -3.36 -27.68 -15.85
N GLY A 359 -3.81 -28.85 -15.38
CA GLY A 359 -5.05 -29.51 -15.83
C GLY A 359 -6.34 -29.00 -15.17
N GLY A 360 -6.28 -28.02 -14.26
CA GLY A 360 -7.41 -27.51 -13.47
C GLY A 360 -7.77 -28.36 -12.24
N GLU A 361 -7.04 -29.45 -12.00
CA GLU A 361 -7.18 -30.25 -10.79
C GLU A 361 -6.72 -29.45 -9.57
N THR A 362 -7.54 -29.44 -8.51
CA THR A 362 -7.16 -28.83 -7.23
C THR A 362 -6.59 -29.90 -6.31
N VAL A 363 -5.43 -29.62 -5.71
CA VAL A 363 -4.77 -30.48 -4.73
C VAL A 363 -4.56 -29.75 -3.41
N GLU A 364 -4.55 -30.49 -2.30
CA GLU A 364 -4.03 -29.98 -1.03
C GLU A 364 -2.52 -29.84 -1.15
N LEU A 365 -2.02 -28.63 -0.94
CA LEU A 365 -0.62 -28.29 -1.17
C LEU A 365 0.09 -27.97 0.14
N VAL A 366 1.15 -28.72 0.44
CA VAL A 366 1.90 -28.59 1.69
C VAL A 366 3.35 -28.24 1.42
N SER A 367 3.86 -27.18 2.04
CA SER A 367 5.26 -26.77 1.87
C SER A 367 6.18 -27.62 2.74
N ARG A 368 7.30 -28.08 2.15
CA ARG A 368 8.44 -28.68 2.86
C ARG A 368 9.33 -27.63 3.52
N LEU A 369 9.25 -26.38 3.11
CA LEU A 369 9.96 -25.23 3.69
C LEU A 369 8.96 -24.17 4.20
N PRO A 370 8.10 -24.49 5.18
CA PRO A 370 7.02 -23.61 5.60
C PRO A 370 7.56 -22.37 6.32
N GLY A 371 7.17 -21.18 5.85
CA GLY A 371 7.42 -19.92 6.53
C GLY A 371 6.49 -19.68 7.73
N PRO A 372 6.47 -18.46 8.29
CA PRO A 372 5.56 -18.08 9.35
C PRO A 372 4.09 -18.33 8.98
N PRO A 373 3.22 -18.67 9.96
CA PRO A 373 1.83 -19.00 9.67
C PRO A 373 1.06 -17.81 9.08
N VAL A 374 0.34 -18.07 7.98
CA VAL A 374 -0.51 -17.09 7.28
C VAL A 374 -1.93 -17.16 7.82
N THR A 375 -2.57 -16.00 8.00
CA THR A 375 -3.95 -15.90 8.48
C THR A 375 -4.83 -15.13 7.51
N TRP A 376 -6.03 -15.64 7.25
CA TRP A 376 -7.04 -14.91 6.48
C TRP A 376 -7.55 -13.69 7.25
N ARG A 377 -7.51 -12.54 6.59
CA ARG A 377 -8.09 -11.29 7.10
C ARG A 377 -8.87 -10.61 6.00
N THR A 378 -10.01 -10.04 6.36
CA THR A 378 -10.89 -9.33 5.44
C THR A 378 -10.68 -7.84 5.58
N LEU A 379 -10.43 -7.17 4.45
CA LEU A 379 -10.39 -5.71 4.38
C LEU A 379 -11.32 -5.23 3.27
N GLU A 380 -12.34 -4.48 3.63
CA GLU A 380 -13.26 -3.88 2.66
C GLU A 380 -12.60 -2.66 2.03
N LEU A 381 -12.32 -2.72 0.73
CA LEU A 381 -11.88 -1.57 -0.08
C LEU A 381 -12.98 -1.25 -1.08
N LYS A 382 -13.25 0.04 -1.31
CA LYS A 382 -14.20 0.48 -2.33
C LYS A 382 -13.44 0.86 -3.59
N PRO A 383 -13.29 -0.01 -4.60
CA PRO A 383 -12.61 0.35 -5.83
C PRO A 383 -13.45 1.31 -6.69
N ARG A 384 -12.82 1.89 -7.71
CA ARG A 384 -13.53 2.56 -8.79
C ARG A 384 -14.41 1.54 -9.52
N PRO A 385 -15.64 1.92 -9.93
CA PRO A 385 -16.46 1.06 -10.78
C PRO A 385 -15.72 0.71 -12.08
N PRO A 386 -15.83 -0.53 -12.59
CA PRO A 386 -15.22 -0.92 -13.86
C PRO A 386 -15.68 -0.03 -15.03
N ARG A 387 -14.83 0.11 -16.07
CA ARG A 387 -15.13 0.96 -17.23
C ARG A 387 -16.46 0.60 -17.92
N LEU A 388 -16.71 -0.69 -18.12
CA LEU A 388 -17.97 -1.18 -18.71
C LEU A 388 -19.20 -0.65 -17.97
N GLN A 389 -19.15 -0.63 -16.64
CA GLN A 389 -20.25 -0.15 -15.82
C GLN A 389 -20.40 1.38 -15.92
N GLN A 390 -19.28 2.11 -15.98
CA GLN A 390 -19.31 3.55 -16.24
C GLN A 390 -19.91 3.87 -17.61
N ASP A 391 -19.56 3.11 -18.65
CA ASP A 391 -20.09 3.30 -20.00
C ASP A 391 -21.63 3.08 -20.04
N GLU A 392 -22.12 2.05 -19.35
CA GLU A 392 -23.57 1.80 -19.19
C GLU A 392 -24.28 2.98 -18.53
N TRP A 393 -23.74 3.52 -17.44
CA TRP A 393 -24.32 4.67 -16.76
C TRP A 393 -24.26 5.95 -17.61
N GLN A 394 -23.22 6.09 -18.43
CA GLN A 394 -23.09 7.23 -19.34
C GLN A 394 -24.16 7.21 -20.42
N MET A 395 -24.50 6.01 -20.94
CA MET A 395 -25.60 5.85 -21.91
C MET A 395 -26.98 6.19 -21.32
N GLN A 396 -27.16 6.00 -20.02
CA GLN A 396 -28.41 6.27 -19.30
C GLN A 396 -28.52 7.73 -18.81
N TRP A 397 -27.52 8.56 -19.09
CA TRP A 397 -27.48 9.93 -18.58
C TRP A 397 -28.48 10.84 -19.29
N ASP A 398 -29.34 11.55 -18.54
CA ASP A 398 -30.28 12.54 -19.07
C ASP A 398 -29.67 13.95 -18.96
N PRO A 399 -29.37 14.62 -20.08
CA PRO A 399 -28.76 15.96 -20.05
C PRO A 399 -29.60 17.02 -19.32
N HIS A 400 -30.91 16.80 -19.13
CA HIS A 400 -31.84 17.81 -18.61
C HIS A 400 -32.16 17.68 -17.12
N ARG A 401 -31.65 16.65 -16.43
CA ARG A 401 -32.00 16.36 -15.02
C ARG A 401 -30.89 16.67 -14.02
N GLN A 402 -29.94 17.52 -14.39
CA GLN A 402 -28.76 17.80 -13.55
C GLN A 402 -29.15 18.53 -12.27
N CYS A 403 -28.71 18.02 -11.12
CA CYS A 403 -28.77 18.72 -9.85
C CYS A 403 -27.52 18.46 -9.01
N SER A 404 -27.28 19.29 -8.01
CA SER A 404 -26.14 19.17 -7.11
C SER A 404 -26.42 18.22 -5.95
N TRP A 405 -25.35 17.80 -5.26
CA TRP A 405 -25.41 17.01 -4.05
C TRP A 405 -25.45 17.91 -2.80
N PRO A 406 -26.58 18.00 -2.07
CA PRO A 406 -26.78 19.02 -1.03
C PRO A 406 -25.72 19.08 0.09
N PRO A 407 -25.15 17.96 0.57
CA PRO A 407 -24.07 18.02 1.56
C PRO A 407 -22.82 18.77 1.07
N GLU A 408 -22.49 18.72 -0.23
CA GLU A 408 -21.37 19.45 -0.82
C GLU A 408 -21.70 20.92 -0.99
N ASP A 409 -22.93 21.24 -1.40
CA ASP A 409 -23.43 22.62 -1.49
C ASP A 409 -23.35 23.33 -0.12
N ASN A 410 -23.78 22.65 0.94
CA ASN A 410 -23.64 23.16 2.30
C ASN A 410 -22.17 23.36 2.70
N ALA A 411 -21.25 22.48 2.28
CA ALA A 411 -19.84 22.58 2.61
C ALA A 411 -19.17 23.76 1.89
N ILE A 412 -19.45 23.95 0.60
CA ILE A 412 -18.88 25.03 -0.20
C ILE A 412 -19.46 26.40 0.21
N GLU A 413 -20.73 26.46 0.61
CA GLU A 413 -21.34 27.69 1.14
C GLU A 413 -20.78 28.10 2.52
N ARG A 414 -20.54 27.13 3.41
CA ARG A 414 -19.82 27.38 4.67
C ARG A 414 -18.42 27.91 4.39
N PHE A 415 -17.72 27.32 3.43
CA PHE A 415 -16.39 27.79 3.03
C PHE A 415 -16.45 29.19 2.42
N ARG A 416 -17.45 29.51 1.61
CA ARG A 416 -17.69 30.86 1.07
C ARG A 416 -17.87 31.90 2.16
N THR A 417 -18.64 31.57 3.19
CA THR A 417 -18.82 32.43 4.36
C THR A 417 -17.49 32.67 5.06
N HIS A 418 -16.70 31.60 5.26
CA HIS A 418 -15.38 31.71 5.87
C HIS A 418 -14.38 32.56 5.05
N VAL A 419 -14.39 32.45 3.72
CA VAL A 419 -13.60 33.30 2.80
C VAL A 419 -14.03 34.75 2.90
N LYS A 420 -15.35 35.02 2.93
CA LYS A 420 -15.90 36.37 3.10
C LYS A 420 -15.46 36.99 4.42
N ASP A 421 -15.55 36.27 5.54
CA ASP A 421 -15.15 36.77 6.85
C ASP A 421 -13.64 37.06 6.91
N THR A 422 -12.84 36.20 6.28
CA THR A 422 -11.39 36.40 6.15
C THR A 422 -11.08 37.65 5.32
N ALA A 423 -11.78 37.87 4.21
CA ALA A 423 -11.64 39.07 3.39
C ALA A 423 -12.03 40.34 4.15
N MET A 424 -13.10 40.29 4.94
CA MET A 424 -13.53 41.40 5.81
C MET A 424 -12.48 41.72 6.88
N SER A 425 -11.91 40.70 7.52
CA SER A 425 -10.81 40.86 8.49
C SER A 425 -9.58 41.53 7.86
N LEU A 426 -9.22 41.13 6.64
CA LEU A 426 -8.11 41.73 5.89
C LEU A 426 -8.35 43.22 5.59
N LEU A 427 -9.56 43.58 5.16
CA LEU A 427 -9.95 44.99 4.95
C LEU A 427 -9.81 45.82 6.23
N GLY A 428 -10.17 45.26 7.39
CA GLY A 428 -10.00 45.90 8.70
C GLY A 428 -8.53 46.11 9.07
N SER A 429 -7.67 45.13 8.80
CA SER A 429 -6.24 45.22 9.11
C SER A 429 -5.48 46.28 8.31
N ASP A 430 -5.88 46.53 7.06
CA ASP A 430 -5.28 47.60 6.23
C ASP A 430 -5.66 49.01 6.73
N LEU A 431 -6.75 49.13 7.49
CA LEU A 431 -7.20 50.38 8.10
C LEU A 431 -6.75 50.53 9.56
N ALA A 432 -5.95 49.58 10.07
CA ALA A 432 -5.45 49.58 11.44
C ALA A 432 -4.65 50.86 11.72
N ARG A 433 -4.99 51.53 12.81
CA ARG A 433 -4.26 52.69 13.31
C ARG A 433 -3.53 52.32 14.58
N SER A 434 -2.32 52.84 14.74
CA SER A 434 -1.54 52.66 15.96
C SER A 434 -1.74 53.90 16.83
N GLU A 435 -2.23 53.71 18.05
CA GLU A 435 -2.43 54.76 19.05
C GLU A 435 -1.53 54.51 20.26
N LYS A 436 -1.15 55.58 20.96
CA LYS A 436 -0.38 55.47 22.21
C LYS A 436 -1.24 54.79 23.28
N PHE A 437 -0.67 53.79 23.94
CA PHE A 437 -1.29 53.08 25.04
C PHE A 437 -1.59 54.05 26.19
N THR A 438 -2.83 54.05 26.64
CA THR A 438 -3.30 54.89 27.75
C THR A 438 -3.92 54.02 28.82
N THR A 439 -5.07 53.40 28.55
CA THR A 439 -5.86 52.65 29.55
C THR A 439 -6.30 51.26 29.11
N SER A 440 -6.26 50.95 27.81
CA SER A 440 -6.73 49.66 27.27
C SER A 440 -5.82 49.17 26.15
N LEU A 441 -5.68 47.84 26.06
CA LEU A 441 -4.93 47.16 25.01
C LEU A 441 -5.62 47.19 23.63
N ARG A 442 -6.85 47.73 23.54
CA ARG A 442 -7.64 47.83 22.31
C ARG A 442 -7.67 46.48 21.58
N ASP A 443 -7.22 46.40 20.33
CA ASP A 443 -7.20 45.19 19.50
C ASP A 443 -5.82 44.49 19.52
N GLY A 444 -4.91 44.91 20.39
CA GLY A 444 -3.60 44.29 20.63
C GLY A 444 -2.42 45.26 20.56
N LEU A 445 -1.24 44.82 21.01
CA LEU A 445 -0.01 45.64 21.01
C LEU A 445 0.58 45.76 19.59
N ASP A 446 0.94 46.97 19.17
CA ASP A 446 1.72 47.18 17.96
C ASP A 446 3.21 47.09 18.26
N ILE A 447 3.76 45.87 18.21
CA ILE A 447 5.17 45.61 18.50
C ILE A 447 6.10 46.44 17.60
N ARG A 448 5.74 46.62 16.32
CA ARG A 448 6.62 47.31 15.36
C ARG A 448 6.70 48.81 15.66
N GLU A 449 5.57 49.43 15.92
CA GLU A 449 5.51 50.86 16.23
C GLU A 449 6.04 51.16 17.64
N THR A 450 5.82 50.23 18.58
CA THR A 450 6.42 50.26 19.92
C THR A 450 7.94 50.17 19.86
N LEU A 451 8.50 49.29 19.02
CA LEU A 451 9.96 49.18 18.85
C LEU A 451 10.56 50.40 18.14
N ARG A 452 9.85 51.01 17.18
CA ARG A 452 10.30 52.27 16.53
C ARG A 452 10.38 53.43 17.53
N ASN A 453 9.41 53.52 18.43
CA ASN A 453 9.34 54.55 19.46
C ASN A 453 9.90 54.08 20.81
N TRP A 454 10.74 53.04 20.82
CA TRP A 454 11.27 52.45 22.07
C TRP A 454 12.02 53.47 22.94
N HIS A 455 12.66 54.45 22.29
CA HIS A 455 13.39 55.54 22.93
C HIS A 455 12.50 56.50 23.75
N THR A 456 11.19 56.56 23.49
CA THR A 456 10.25 57.40 24.26
C THR A 456 9.66 56.67 25.47
N GLY A 457 9.86 55.35 25.60
CA GLY A 457 9.27 54.52 26.65
C GLY A 457 7.77 54.30 26.50
N ASP A 458 7.17 54.72 25.39
CA ASP A 458 5.74 54.62 25.13
C ASP A 458 5.37 53.32 24.43
N LEU A 459 4.31 52.67 24.91
CA LEU A 459 3.73 51.50 24.26
C LEU A 459 2.66 51.95 23.24
N PHE A 460 2.57 51.25 22.11
CA PHE A 460 1.56 51.52 21.08
C PHE A 460 0.62 50.32 20.95
N VAL A 461 -0.68 50.60 20.80
CA VAL A 461 -1.73 49.61 20.59
C VAL A 461 -2.41 49.81 19.24
N LYS A 462 -2.85 48.71 18.64
CA LYS A 462 -3.61 48.71 17.39
C LYS A 462 -5.08 48.95 17.69
N VAL A 463 -5.66 49.85 16.90
CA VAL A 463 -7.10 50.08 16.83
C VAL A 463 -7.55 49.69 15.43
N LEU A 464 -8.34 48.63 15.35
CA LEU A 464 -9.02 48.20 14.14
C LEU A 464 -10.35 48.96 14.08
N PRO A 465 -10.51 49.90 13.14
CA PRO A 465 -11.81 50.55 12.98
C PRO A 465 -12.86 49.50 12.60
N PRO A 466 -14.14 49.67 13.02
CA PRO A 466 -15.20 48.75 12.65
C PRO A 466 -15.27 48.66 11.12
N THR A 467 -15.24 47.45 10.60
CA THR A 467 -15.15 47.19 9.16
C THR A 467 -16.37 47.79 8.46
N ARG A 468 -16.16 48.89 7.71
CA ARG A 468 -17.22 49.53 6.92
C ARG A 468 -17.24 48.94 5.52
N GLY A 469 -18.26 48.14 5.22
CA GLY A 469 -18.53 47.60 3.90
C GLY A 469 -19.17 46.22 3.98
N SER A 470 -20.04 45.89 3.02
CA SER A 470 -20.53 44.53 2.82
C SER A 470 -19.78 43.89 1.65
N LEU A 471 -19.77 42.56 1.63
CA LEU A 471 -19.32 41.74 0.50
C LEU A 471 -20.51 40.87 0.09
N ASP A 472 -20.96 41.03 -1.15
CA ASP A 472 -22.03 40.22 -1.74
C ASP A 472 -21.52 39.23 -2.81
N CYS A 473 -20.24 39.33 -3.21
CA CYS A 473 -19.63 38.45 -4.20
C CYS A 473 -18.27 37.89 -3.74
N VAL A 474 -18.10 36.57 -3.91
CA VAL A 474 -16.86 35.84 -3.62
C VAL A 474 -16.46 35.04 -4.86
N LEU A 475 -15.24 35.26 -5.34
CA LEU A 475 -14.61 34.47 -6.39
C LEU A 475 -13.62 33.50 -5.75
N MET A 476 -13.69 32.23 -6.15
CA MET A 476 -12.77 31.19 -5.74
C MET A 476 -12.11 30.57 -6.96
N PHE A 477 -10.82 30.83 -7.14
CA PHE A 477 -10.00 30.22 -8.18
C PHE A 477 -9.09 29.19 -7.53
N PHE A 478 -9.42 27.90 -7.71
CA PHE A 478 -8.63 26.78 -7.19
C PHE A 478 -7.45 26.47 -8.10
N ASP A 479 -7.64 26.69 -9.41
CA ASP A 479 -6.61 26.56 -10.44
C ASP A 479 -6.53 27.85 -11.24
N SER A 480 -5.37 28.52 -11.22
CA SER A 480 -5.13 29.76 -11.96
C SER A 480 -3.63 29.94 -12.23
N PRO A 481 -3.21 30.10 -13.50
CA PRO A 481 -4.04 30.22 -14.71
C PRO A 481 -4.68 28.89 -15.15
N ALA A 482 -5.97 28.91 -15.45
CA ALA A 482 -6.71 27.73 -15.90
C ALA A 482 -6.61 27.56 -17.43
N ASP A 483 -6.35 26.33 -17.90
CA ASP A 483 -6.47 26.00 -19.33
C ASP A 483 -7.95 25.73 -19.69
N PRO A 484 -8.56 26.49 -20.62
CA PRO A 484 -9.94 26.27 -21.03
C PRO A 484 -10.26 24.84 -21.52
N ARG A 485 -9.25 24.08 -21.98
CA ARG A 485 -9.40 22.70 -22.46
C ARG A 485 -9.65 21.70 -21.33
N ASP A 486 -9.06 21.93 -20.16
CA ASP A 486 -9.23 21.07 -18.99
C ASP A 486 -10.59 21.29 -18.32
N TYR A 487 -11.21 22.46 -18.57
CA TYR A 487 -12.46 22.90 -17.96
C TYR A 487 -13.58 23.15 -18.99
N PRO A 488 -14.07 22.09 -19.66
CA PRO A 488 -15.12 22.21 -20.66
C PRO A 488 -16.51 22.41 -20.04
N TRP A 489 -16.74 22.00 -18.80
CA TRP A 489 -18.05 22.14 -18.15
C TRP A 489 -18.16 23.52 -17.49
N ARG A 490 -19.09 24.33 -18.01
CA ARG A 490 -19.26 25.74 -17.65
C ARG A 490 -20.74 26.02 -17.55
N ILE A 491 -21.20 26.44 -16.38
CA ILE A 491 -22.62 26.65 -16.12
C ILE A 491 -22.82 27.73 -15.07
N THR A 492 -23.97 28.40 -15.14
CA THR A 492 -24.52 29.23 -14.08
C THR A 492 -25.66 28.46 -13.39
N TRP A 493 -25.42 28.04 -12.15
CA TRP A 493 -26.42 27.40 -11.30
C TRP A 493 -27.18 28.42 -10.46
N MET A 494 -28.50 28.33 -10.52
CA MET A 494 -29.39 29.14 -9.68
C MET A 494 -29.56 28.45 -8.32
N ALA A 495 -29.62 29.25 -7.27
CA ALA A 495 -29.90 28.77 -5.92
C ALA A 495 -31.26 28.05 -5.86
N GLU A 496 -31.30 26.83 -5.33
CA GLU A 496 -32.54 26.10 -5.03
C GLU A 496 -33.17 26.61 -3.72
N HIS A 497 -32.33 27.10 -2.79
CA HIS A 497 -32.72 27.59 -1.48
C HIS A 497 -32.32 29.06 -1.24
N HIS A 498 -33.07 29.75 -0.37
CA HIS A 498 -32.83 31.17 -0.06
C HIS A 498 -31.48 31.44 0.64
N ASP A 499 -30.90 30.41 1.27
CA ASP A 499 -29.61 30.46 1.96
C ASP A 499 -28.42 30.10 1.05
N GLU A 500 -28.68 29.78 -0.23
CA GLU A 500 -27.65 29.44 -1.22
C GLU A 500 -27.26 30.64 -2.09
N SER A 501 -26.04 30.61 -2.65
CA SER A 501 -25.60 31.61 -3.61
C SER A 501 -26.07 31.26 -5.02
N THR A 502 -26.27 32.28 -5.86
CA THR A 502 -26.20 32.05 -7.31
C THR A 502 -24.75 31.79 -7.69
N LEU A 503 -24.49 30.66 -8.36
CA LEU A 503 -23.17 30.14 -8.67
C LEU A 503 -22.88 30.21 -10.16
N ALA A 504 -21.72 30.71 -10.58
CA ALA A 504 -21.22 30.49 -11.93
C ALA A 504 -19.84 29.83 -11.86
N LEU A 505 -19.67 28.67 -12.50
CA LEU A 505 -18.50 27.82 -12.33
C LEU A 505 -17.90 27.38 -13.67
N PHE A 506 -16.61 27.07 -13.65
CA PHE A 506 -15.95 26.24 -14.65
C PHE A 506 -15.26 25.05 -13.97
N ALA A 507 -15.46 23.87 -14.54
CA ALA A 507 -15.05 22.59 -13.97
C ALA A 507 -14.76 21.55 -15.08
N THR A 508 -14.11 20.46 -14.70
CA THR A 508 -13.84 19.34 -15.61
C THR A 508 -15.16 18.68 -16.05
N ASP A 509 -15.18 17.93 -17.16
CA ASP A 509 -16.40 17.22 -17.59
C ASP A 509 -16.81 16.15 -16.57
N PHE A 510 -17.99 16.33 -15.95
CA PHE A 510 -18.55 15.40 -14.97
C PHE A 510 -18.96 14.05 -15.58
N ARG A 511 -19.11 13.96 -16.91
CA ARG A 511 -19.44 12.71 -17.60
C ARG A 511 -18.22 11.86 -17.90
N SER A 512 -17.01 12.41 -17.70
CA SER A 512 -15.76 11.67 -17.91
C SER A 512 -15.49 10.64 -16.79
N GLU A 513 -16.13 10.81 -15.63
CA GLU A 513 -15.95 9.94 -14.49
C GLU A 513 -17.27 9.82 -13.73
N LEU A 514 -17.89 8.65 -13.82
CA LEU A 514 -19.12 8.34 -13.11
C LEU A 514 -18.79 7.54 -11.85
N ALA A 515 -19.13 8.11 -10.68
CA ALA A 515 -18.91 7.49 -9.38
C ALA A 515 -19.98 6.44 -9.05
N GLY A 516 -21.13 6.51 -9.72
CA GLY A 516 -22.27 5.62 -9.52
C GLY A 516 -23.36 5.86 -10.57
N PRO A 517 -24.46 5.09 -10.54
CA PRO A 517 -25.57 5.26 -11.46
C PRO A 517 -26.17 6.67 -11.31
N GLY A 518 -26.09 7.47 -12.37
CA GLY A 518 -26.55 8.86 -12.35
C GLY A 518 -25.72 9.81 -11.49
N ILE A 519 -24.47 9.48 -11.15
CA ILE A 519 -23.59 10.31 -10.33
C ILE A 519 -22.28 10.58 -11.10
N GLY A 520 -22.11 11.81 -11.58
CA GLY A 520 -20.89 12.27 -12.23
C GLY A 520 -20.00 13.05 -11.27
N LEU A 521 -18.68 12.92 -11.43
CA LEU A 521 -17.69 13.63 -10.63
C LEU A 521 -16.96 14.67 -11.49
N ALA A 522 -16.94 15.92 -11.03
CA ALA A 522 -16.14 16.98 -11.62
C ALA A 522 -15.26 17.66 -10.57
N ASN A 523 -14.21 18.33 -11.07
CA ASN A 523 -13.32 19.16 -10.26
C ASN A 523 -13.45 20.63 -10.67
N TYR A 524 -13.71 21.50 -9.70
CA TYR A 524 -13.70 22.94 -9.90
C TYR A 524 -12.32 23.43 -10.37
N GLY A 525 -12.32 24.27 -11.41
CA GLY A 525 -11.21 25.18 -11.69
C GLY A 525 -11.42 26.51 -10.98
N GLY A 526 -12.64 27.04 -11.06
CA GLY A 526 -13.04 28.22 -10.33
C GLY A 526 -14.54 28.47 -10.34
N ALA A 527 -14.99 29.29 -9.39
CA ALA A 527 -16.39 29.54 -9.13
C ALA A 527 -16.63 30.97 -8.61
N MET A 528 -17.72 31.58 -9.07
CA MET A 528 -18.26 32.85 -8.60
C MET A 528 -19.51 32.57 -7.77
N PHE A 529 -19.52 33.05 -6.53
CA PHE A 529 -20.65 32.97 -5.60
C PHE A 529 -21.24 34.36 -5.38
N LEU A 530 -22.54 34.51 -5.65
CA LEU A 530 -23.29 35.75 -5.43
C LEU A 530 -24.35 35.53 -4.35
N PHE A 531 -24.25 36.28 -3.24
CA PHE A 531 -25.18 36.19 -2.12
C PHE A 531 -25.54 37.57 -1.55
N PRO A 532 -26.83 37.89 -1.31
CA PRO A 532 -28.01 37.04 -1.47
C PRO A 532 -28.27 36.57 -2.91
N PRO A 533 -28.95 35.42 -3.12
CA PRO A 533 -29.18 34.87 -4.44
C PRO A 533 -30.02 35.82 -5.31
N ARG A 534 -29.66 35.92 -6.59
CA ARG A 534 -30.32 36.79 -7.57
C ARG A 534 -30.36 36.09 -8.93
N PRO A 535 -31.40 36.33 -9.76
CA PRO A 535 -31.44 35.81 -11.11
C PRO A 535 -30.34 36.49 -11.94
N VAL A 536 -29.37 35.70 -12.37
CA VAL A 536 -28.27 36.09 -13.25
C VAL A 536 -28.41 35.27 -14.55
N PRO A 537 -28.38 35.89 -15.74
CA PRO A 537 -28.30 35.17 -17.01
C PRO A 537 -27.08 34.24 -17.06
N GLU A 538 -27.11 33.24 -17.93
CA GLU A 538 -25.97 32.32 -18.12
C GLU A 538 -24.70 33.09 -18.49
N VAL A 539 -23.78 33.23 -17.53
CA VAL A 539 -22.58 34.07 -17.63
C VAL A 539 -21.70 33.64 -18.80
N TRP A 540 -21.66 32.34 -19.08
CA TRP A 540 -20.83 31.76 -20.14
C TRP A 540 -21.36 31.99 -21.56
N ALA A 541 -22.65 32.33 -21.70
CA ALA A 541 -23.30 32.64 -22.98
C ALA A 541 -23.60 34.14 -23.17
N ASP A 542 -23.37 34.96 -22.14
CA ASP A 542 -23.68 36.39 -22.15
C ASP A 542 -22.69 37.21 -23.01
N PRO A 543 -23.15 37.85 -24.11
CA PRO A 543 -22.26 38.57 -25.03
C PRO A 543 -21.51 39.75 -24.40
N ARG A 544 -21.98 40.24 -23.24
CA ARG A 544 -21.37 41.36 -22.52
C ARG A 544 -19.96 41.05 -22.00
N PHE A 545 -19.59 39.78 -21.94
CA PHE A 545 -18.30 39.32 -21.42
C PHE A 545 -17.41 38.62 -22.47
N ASP A 546 -17.76 38.69 -23.75
CA ASP A 546 -17.01 38.01 -24.84
C ASP A 546 -15.63 38.61 -25.11
N TRP A 547 -15.36 39.79 -24.57
CA TRP A 547 -14.04 40.41 -24.61
C TRP A 547 -13.03 39.79 -23.63
N ALA A 548 -13.47 38.92 -22.70
CA ALA A 548 -12.59 38.27 -21.74
C ALA A 548 -11.82 37.11 -22.40
N ASP A 549 -10.49 37.12 -22.28
CA ASP A 549 -9.64 36.12 -22.92
C ASP A 549 -9.54 34.82 -22.10
N THR A 550 -9.65 34.92 -20.77
CA THR A 550 -9.56 33.77 -19.85
C THR A 550 -10.86 33.49 -19.12
N LEU A 551 -11.01 32.25 -18.62
CA LEU A 551 -12.17 31.83 -17.83
C LEU A 551 -12.30 32.65 -16.54
N GLU A 552 -11.17 32.96 -15.90
CA GLU A 552 -11.13 33.76 -14.67
C GLU A 552 -11.50 35.21 -14.94
N GLU A 553 -11.04 35.80 -16.06
CA GLU A 553 -11.41 37.16 -16.45
C GLU A 553 -12.91 37.28 -16.71
N ARG A 554 -13.53 36.26 -17.34
CA ARG A 554 -14.97 36.24 -17.58
C ARG A 554 -15.77 36.20 -16.28
N LEU A 555 -15.38 35.33 -15.33
CA LEU A 555 -16.01 35.30 -14.00
C LEU A 555 -15.77 36.59 -13.22
N LEU A 556 -14.58 37.19 -13.33
CA LEU A 556 -14.25 38.45 -12.68
C LEU A 556 -15.09 39.62 -13.25
N ALA A 557 -15.28 39.66 -14.56
CA ALA A 557 -16.13 40.64 -15.23
C ALA A 557 -17.60 40.50 -14.79
N ALA A 558 -18.11 39.27 -14.75
CA ALA A 558 -19.45 38.98 -14.26
C ALA A 558 -19.62 39.39 -12.80
N ALA A 559 -18.66 39.06 -11.93
CA ALA A 559 -18.66 39.47 -10.52
C ALA A 559 -18.70 40.99 -10.38
N CYS A 560 -17.91 41.73 -11.17
CA CYS A 560 -17.90 43.19 -11.14
C CYS A 560 -19.21 43.82 -11.62
N HIS A 561 -19.89 43.18 -12.56
CA HIS A 561 -21.17 43.64 -13.12
C HIS A 561 -22.34 43.39 -12.16
N TYR A 562 -22.43 42.18 -11.58
CA TYR A 562 -23.58 41.75 -10.77
C TYR A 562 -23.46 42.08 -9.27
N SER A 563 -22.25 42.30 -8.76
CA SER A 563 -22.04 42.74 -7.37
C SER A 563 -22.63 44.14 -7.16
N ARG A 564 -23.35 44.34 -6.06
CA ARG A 564 -23.80 45.69 -5.63
C ARG A 564 -22.75 46.37 -4.78
N GLU A 565 -21.90 45.59 -4.13
CA GLU A 565 -20.89 46.08 -3.20
C GLU A 565 -19.62 46.59 -3.88
N ARG A 566 -18.91 47.51 -3.23
CA ARG A 566 -17.66 48.04 -3.78
C ARG A 566 -16.52 47.02 -3.76
N HIS A 567 -16.53 46.12 -2.78
CA HIS A 567 -15.48 45.15 -2.56
C HIS A 567 -15.90 43.77 -3.09
N ILE A 568 -14.96 43.03 -3.67
CA ILE A 568 -15.15 41.65 -4.13
C ILE A 568 -14.02 40.81 -3.55
N ALA A 569 -14.35 39.70 -2.88
CA ALA A 569 -13.35 38.79 -2.35
C ALA A 569 -12.86 37.86 -3.47
N VAL A 570 -11.54 37.68 -3.57
CA VAL A 570 -10.91 36.79 -4.55
C VAL A 570 -9.97 35.83 -3.83
N LEU A 571 -10.38 34.57 -3.74
CA LEU A 571 -9.55 33.47 -3.26
C LEU A 571 -8.74 32.92 -4.42
N SER A 572 -7.41 32.91 -4.29
CA SER A 572 -6.48 32.40 -5.32
C SER A 572 -5.11 32.13 -4.72
N HIS A 573 -4.28 31.34 -5.42
CA HIS A 573 -2.93 31.01 -4.95
C HIS A 573 -2.01 32.24 -4.99
N ALA A 574 -1.95 32.91 -6.15
CA ALA A 574 -1.25 34.18 -6.33
C ALA A 574 -2.20 35.37 -6.18
N ALA A 575 -1.66 36.55 -5.84
CA ALA A 575 -2.45 37.77 -5.76
C ALA A 575 -2.95 38.23 -7.15
N PRO A 576 -4.13 38.86 -7.26
CA PRO A 576 -4.65 39.39 -8.51
C PRO A 576 -3.65 40.28 -9.26
N GLY A 577 -3.38 39.91 -10.51
CA GLY A 577 -2.48 40.63 -11.41
C GLY A 577 -2.92 42.07 -11.69
N ALA A 578 -2.05 42.84 -12.35
CA ALA A 578 -2.38 44.22 -12.74
C ALA A 578 -3.59 44.29 -13.70
N ALA A 579 -3.76 43.29 -14.58
CA ALA A 579 -4.91 43.19 -15.47
C ALA A 579 -6.24 43.11 -14.70
N TRP A 580 -6.36 42.15 -13.78
CA TRP A 580 -7.55 41.97 -12.94
C TRP A 580 -7.87 43.21 -12.10
N ARG A 581 -6.85 43.88 -11.55
CA ARG A 581 -7.04 45.14 -10.81
C ARG A 581 -7.50 46.29 -11.70
N ARG A 582 -7.05 46.38 -12.96
CA ARG A 582 -7.52 47.38 -13.92
C ARG A 582 -8.97 47.12 -14.32
N LEU A 583 -9.31 45.87 -14.61
CA LEU A 583 -10.67 45.43 -14.92
C LEU A 583 -11.63 45.80 -13.79
N ALA A 584 -11.30 45.44 -12.54
CA ALA A 584 -12.13 45.79 -11.39
C ALA A 584 -12.30 47.32 -11.24
N ARG A 585 -11.23 48.11 -11.45
CA ARG A 585 -11.29 49.58 -11.39
C ARG A 585 -12.18 50.20 -12.46
N GLN A 586 -12.19 49.65 -13.68
CA GLN A 586 -13.08 50.12 -14.76
C GLN A 586 -14.56 50.00 -14.38
N HIS A 587 -14.91 48.97 -13.61
CA HIS A 587 -16.24 48.76 -13.06
C HIS A 587 -16.47 49.43 -11.70
N GLY A 588 -15.55 50.26 -11.22
CA GLY A 588 -15.65 50.93 -9.92
C GLY A 588 -15.50 50.01 -8.70
N ARG A 589 -14.98 48.79 -8.88
CA ARG A 589 -14.82 47.76 -7.84
C ARG A 589 -13.38 47.67 -7.32
N LYS A 590 -13.22 47.12 -6.12
CA LYS A 590 -11.92 46.83 -5.49
C LYS A 590 -11.85 45.34 -5.12
N LEU A 591 -10.80 44.67 -5.57
CA LEU A 591 -10.54 43.26 -5.24
C LEU A 591 -9.84 43.13 -3.90
N VAL A 592 -10.29 42.19 -3.08
CA VAL A 592 -9.65 41.81 -1.81
C VAL A 592 -9.11 40.40 -1.98
N HIS A 593 -7.79 40.27 -1.99
CA HIS A 593 -7.14 38.97 -2.16
C HIS A 593 -7.15 38.19 -0.85
N VAL A 594 -7.65 36.96 -0.91
CA VAL A 594 -7.50 35.97 0.15
C VAL A 594 -6.56 34.89 -0.37
N PRO A 595 -5.35 34.73 0.20
CA PRO A 595 -4.43 33.68 -0.23
C PRO A 595 -4.99 32.30 0.12
N LEU A 596 -4.98 31.36 -0.83
CA LEU A 596 -5.37 29.96 -0.61
C LEU A 596 -4.60 29.30 0.54
N GLY A 597 -3.33 29.69 0.76
CA GLY A 597 -2.48 29.17 1.83
C GLY A 597 -2.94 29.48 3.26
N ARG A 598 -3.99 30.28 3.45
CA ARG A 598 -4.63 30.48 4.77
C ARG A 598 -5.53 29.33 5.18
N PHE A 599 -5.91 28.46 4.24
CA PHE A 599 -6.79 27.33 4.49
C PHE A 599 -6.03 26.00 4.38
N SER A 600 -6.53 24.95 5.04
CA SER A 600 -5.97 23.61 4.92
C SER A 600 -6.08 23.12 3.47
N GLN A 601 -4.97 22.62 2.91
CA GLN A 601 -4.95 22.07 1.55
C GLN A 601 -5.91 20.88 1.39
N GLU A 602 -6.11 20.11 2.46
CA GLU A 602 -7.06 19.00 2.46
C GLU A 602 -8.51 19.49 2.33
N THR A 603 -8.88 20.53 3.08
CA THR A 603 -10.20 21.17 2.97
C THR A 603 -10.41 21.73 1.57
N VAL A 604 -9.41 22.41 1.00
CA VAL A 604 -9.47 22.95 -0.36
C VAL A 604 -9.60 21.83 -1.41
N SER A 605 -8.81 20.76 -1.29
CA SER A 605 -8.87 19.62 -2.21
C SER A 605 -10.23 18.93 -2.20
N ARG A 606 -10.82 18.78 -1.02
CA ARG A 606 -12.17 18.21 -0.86
C ARG A 606 -13.24 19.10 -1.47
N LEU A 607 -13.16 20.42 -1.24
CA LEU A 607 -14.11 21.39 -1.77
C LEU A 607 -13.97 21.60 -3.29
N ARG A 608 -12.83 21.20 -3.88
CA ARG A 608 -12.61 21.21 -5.32
C ARG A 608 -13.44 20.13 -6.03
N GLN A 609 -13.82 19.06 -5.35
CA GLN A 609 -14.65 18.00 -5.93
C GLN A 609 -16.14 18.37 -5.84
N VAL A 610 -16.88 18.14 -6.93
CA VAL A 610 -18.33 18.32 -6.99
C VAL A 610 -18.97 17.13 -7.69
N HIS A 611 -20.01 16.59 -7.07
CA HIS A 611 -20.82 15.55 -7.66
C HIS A 611 -22.06 16.15 -8.32
N VAL A 612 -22.24 15.84 -9.59
CA VAL A 612 -23.42 16.17 -10.40
C VAL A 612 -24.32 14.94 -10.41
N LEU A 613 -25.58 15.13 -10.06
CA LEU A 613 -26.57 14.06 -9.99
C LEU A 613 -27.53 14.16 -11.19
N ASN A 614 -27.89 13.01 -11.75
CA ASN A 614 -28.83 12.88 -12.86
C ASN A 614 -30.27 12.73 -12.34
N GLY A 615 -30.73 13.68 -11.53
CA GLY A 615 -32.08 13.73 -10.96
C GLY A 615 -32.09 13.80 -9.44
N GLN A 616 -33.17 14.35 -8.87
CA GLN A 616 -33.32 14.48 -7.42
C GLN A 616 -33.50 13.11 -6.74
N GLU A 617 -34.06 12.12 -7.44
CA GLU A 617 -34.20 10.74 -7.01
C GLU A 617 -32.85 10.10 -6.63
N VAL A 618 -31.77 10.49 -7.33
CA VAL A 618 -30.41 10.01 -7.09
C VAL A 618 -29.92 10.40 -5.70
N ARG A 619 -30.41 11.52 -5.14
CA ARG A 619 -30.05 11.98 -3.79
C ARG A 619 -30.34 10.93 -2.71
N SER A 620 -31.31 10.05 -2.93
CA SER A 620 -31.69 9.00 -1.97
C SER A 620 -30.60 7.94 -1.76
N TYR A 621 -29.81 7.62 -2.79
CA TYR A 621 -28.77 6.59 -2.73
C TYR A 621 -27.36 7.11 -3.02
N ALA A 622 -27.19 8.37 -3.42
CA ALA A 622 -25.89 8.98 -3.75
C ALA A 622 -24.86 8.82 -2.62
N ALA A 623 -25.28 8.88 -1.36
CA ALA A 623 -24.40 8.69 -0.19
C ALA A 623 -23.67 7.33 -0.13
N HIS A 624 -24.17 6.30 -0.84
CA HIS A 624 -23.51 4.99 -0.90
C HIS A 624 -22.27 5.00 -1.81
N PHE A 625 -22.31 5.84 -2.85
CA PHE A 625 -21.29 5.97 -3.89
C PHE A 625 -20.35 7.15 -3.62
N ILE A 626 -20.89 8.27 -3.13
CA ILE A 626 -20.13 9.48 -2.80
C ILE A 626 -19.40 9.26 -1.48
N ARG A 627 -18.07 9.22 -1.53
CA ARG A 627 -17.24 9.01 -0.35
C ARG A 627 -17.25 10.26 0.54
N LYS A 628 -17.53 10.08 1.84
CA LYS A 628 -17.11 11.07 2.84
C LYS A 628 -15.60 10.93 3.02
N ALA A 629 -14.84 11.83 2.40
CA ALA A 629 -13.43 12.03 2.74
C ALA A 629 -13.27 12.50 4.18
#